data_AF-A0A2V6TS15-F1
#
_entry.id   AF-A0A2V6TS15-F1
#
_cell.length_a   1.000
_cell.length_b   1.000
_cell.length_c   1.000
_cell.angle_alpha   90.00
_cell.angle_beta   90.00
_cell.angle_gamma   90.00
#
_symmetry.space_group_name_H-M   'P 1'
#
loop_
_entity.id
_entity.type
_entity.pdbx_description
1 polymer ?
#
loop_
_entity_poly.entity_id
_entity_poly.type
_entity_poly.pdbx_seq_one_letter_code
_entity_poly.pdbx_strand_id
1 'polypeptide(L)'
;MLALAFCVLALGLARASSALAQGADVPVLAREQILIVPVALQASPAQQTVPKNTATAVNTLLAQPAGAGAPLIPADALVFAQLRGPAFGTPVALTARPNEPLAIPPLALTGLYVLDNIRLVSAGRTLLQAVP
;
A
#
# COMPACT_ATOMS: atom_id res chain seq x y z
N MET A 1 53.18 -36.55 -52.59
CA MET A 1 51.79 -36.54 -53.12
C MET A 1 50.90 -37.48 -52.31
N LEU A 2 50.62 -37.19 -51.02
CA LEU A 2 49.64 -37.98 -50.23
C LEU A 2 49.00 -37.24 -49.04
N ALA A 3 49.30 -35.96 -48.79
CA ALA A 3 48.79 -35.25 -47.60
C ALA A 3 47.68 -34.22 -47.89
N LEU A 4 47.38 -33.92 -49.16
CA LEU A 4 46.46 -32.82 -49.51
C LEU A 4 45.00 -33.27 -49.73
N ALA A 5 44.75 -34.57 -49.86
CA ALA A 5 43.41 -35.09 -50.20
C ALA A 5 42.50 -35.32 -48.96
N PHE A 6 43.06 -35.35 -47.75
CA PHE A 6 42.29 -35.64 -46.54
C PHE A 6 41.60 -34.39 -45.95
N CYS A 7 42.01 -33.18 -46.36
CA CYS A 7 41.45 -31.94 -45.84
C CYS A 7 40.10 -31.54 -46.47
N VAL A 8 39.73 -32.09 -47.63
CA VAL A 8 38.51 -31.67 -48.34
C VAL A 8 37.29 -32.52 -47.98
N LEU A 9 37.49 -33.74 -47.46
CA LEU A 9 36.38 -34.64 -47.11
C LEU A 9 35.75 -34.36 -45.73
N ALA A 10 36.43 -33.59 -44.87
CA ALA A 10 35.93 -33.24 -43.53
C ALA A 10 35.04 -31.98 -43.51
N LEU A 11 35.03 -31.17 -44.57
CA LEU A 11 34.22 -29.94 -44.63
C LEU A 11 32.78 -30.16 -45.18
N GLY A 12 32.43 -31.38 -45.60
CA GLY A 12 31.15 -31.66 -46.25
C GLY A 12 29.95 -31.98 -45.33
N LEU A 13 30.18 -32.20 -44.02
CA LEU A 13 29.15 -32.72 -43.11
C LEU A 13 28.54 -31.68 -42.14
N ALA A 14 29.00 -30.43 -42.16
CA ALA A 14 28.48 -29.38 -41.26
C ALA A 14 27.25 -28.64 -41.82
N ARG A 15 26.43 -29.29 -42.65
CA ARG A 15 25.29 -28.67 -43.35
C ARG A 15 23.95 -29.35 -43.08
N ALA A 16 23.69 -29.70 -41.83
CA ALA A 16 22.38 -29.98 -41.25
C ALA A 16 22.61 -30.02 -39.73
N SER A 17 22.04 -29.18 -38.88
CA SER A 17 20.64 -28.83 -38.82
C SER A 17 20.53 -27.48 -38.12
N SER A 18 20.18 -26.43 -38.86
CA SER A 18 19.47 -25.31 -38.24
C SER A 18 18.09 -25.85 -37.89
N ALA A 19 17.98 -26.50 -36.74
CA ALA A 19 16.69 -26.74 -36.12
C ALA A 19 16.11 -25.35 -35.88
N LEU A 20 15.24 -24.92 -36.80
CA LEU A 20 14.29 -23.86 -36.51
C LEU A 20 13.58 -24.33 -35.26
N ALA A 21 13.92 -23.73 -34.11
CA ALA A 21 13.03 -23.71 -32.98
C ALA A 21 11.78 -23.01 -33.49
N GLN A 22 10.86 -23.79 -34.07
CA GLN A 22 9.48 -23.41 -34.24
C GLN A 22 9.02 -23.14 -32.82
N GLY A 23 9.02 -21.86 -32.43
CA GLY A 23 8.34 -21.44 -31.23
C GLY A 23 6.93 -22.00 -31.36
N ALA A 24 6.64 -23.05 -30.60
CA ALA A 24 5.33 -23.62 -30.56
C ALA A 24 4.40 -22.45 -30.23
N ASP A 25 3.47 -22.17 -31.12
CA ASP A 25 2.38 -21.24 -30.87
C ASP A 25 1.51 -21.93 -29.81
N VAL A 26 1.90 -21.78 -28.54
CA VAL A 26 1.21 -22.38 -27.41
C VAL A 26 -0.12 -21.65 -27.32
N PRO A 27 -1.27 -22.33 -27.55
CA PRO A 27 -2.55 -21.67 -27.53
C PRO A 27 -2.78 -21.10 -26.13
N VAL A 28 -2.95 -19.78 -26.06
CA VAL A 28 -3.27 -19.08 -24.81
C VAL A 28 -4.63 -19.57 -24.32
N LEU A 29 -4.61 -20.46 -23.32
CA LEU A 29 -5.82 -21.10 -22.80
C LEU A 29 -6.71 -20.14 -22.00
N ALA A 30 -6.13 -19.08 -21.43
CA ALA A 30 -6.86 -18.04 -20.72
C ALA A 30 -6.04 -16.74 -20.65
N ARG A 31 -6.74 -15.60 -20.57
CA ARG A 31 -6.17 -14.30 -20.23
C ARG A 31 -6.80 -13.84 -18.92
N GLU A 32 -5.98 -13.52 -17.94
CA GLU A 32 -6.42 -12.94 -16.67
C GLU A 32 -5.94 -11.48 -16.60
N GLN A 33 -6.76 -10.62 -16.00
CA GLN A 33 -6.39 -9.25 -15.68
C GLN A 33 -6.39 -9.10 -14.16
N ILE A 34 -5.23 -8.73 -13.60
CA ILE A 34 -5.08 -8.45 -12.18
C ILE A 34 -5.02 -6.93 -12.04
N LEU A 35 -6.03 -6.34 -11.40
CA LEU A 35 -6.06 -4.91 -11.09
C LEU A 35 -5.56 -4.67 -9.67
N ILE A 36 -4.42 -3.98 -9.54
CA ILE A 36 -3.87 -3.56 -8.26
C ILE A 36 -4.24 -2.09 -8.05
N VAL A 37 -5.09 -1.82 -7.06
CA VAL A 37 -5.46 -0.44 -6.69
C VAL A 37 -4.77 -0.08 -5.38
N PRO A 38 -3.83 0.88 -5.37
CA PRO A 38 -3.23 1.34 -4.13
C PRO A 38 -4.28 2.10 -3.30
N VAL A 39 -4.34 1.83 -2.01
CA VAL A 39 -5.16 2.59 -1.07
C VAL A 39 -4.29 2.95 0.13
N ALA A 40 -4.35 4.20 0.57
CA ALA A 40 -3.57 4.68 1.70
C ALA A 40 -4.44 5.48 2.67
N LEU A 41 -4.14 5.35 3.97
CA LEU A 41 -4.69 6.20 5.02
C LEU A 41 -3.68 7.31 5.34
N GLN A 42 -4.12 8.55 5.36
CA GLN A 42 -3.28 9.72 5.66
C GLN A 42 -3.90 10.51 6.81
N ALA A 43 -3.07 10.96 7.75
CA ALA A 43 -3.47 11.87 8.81
C ALA A 43 -2.92 13.27 8.51
N SER A 44 -3.73 14.31 8.72
CA SER A 44 -3.32 15.69 8.47
C SER A 44 -4.06 16.67 9.40
N PRO A 45 -3.40 17.70 9.94
CA PRO A 45 -1.98 18.03 9.76
C PRO A 45 -1.06 17.12 10.58
N ALA A 46 0.20 16.99 10.16
CA ALA A 46 1.21 16.21 10.88
C ALA A 46 1.57 16.82 12.25
N GLN A 47 1.50 18.15 12.34
CA GLN A 47 1.72 18.91 13.56
C GLN A 47 0.75 20.08 13.60
N GLN A 48 0.24 20.39 14.80
CA GLN A 48 -0.60 21.56 15.02
C GLN A 48 -0.42 22.11 16.43
N THR A 49 -0.50 23.43 16.55
CA THR A 49 -0.53 24.10 17.85
C THR A 49 -1.97 24.15 18.35
N VAL A 50 -2.24 23.54 19.49
CA VAL A 50 -3.57 23.48 20.10
C VAL A 50 -3.63 24.43 21.30
N PRO A 51 -4.53 25.42 21.31
CA PRO A 51 -4.76 26.25 22.49
C PRO A 51 -5.27 25.43 23.67
N LYS A 52 -4.88 25.83 24.88
CA LYS A 52 -5.31 25.16 26.12
C LYS A 52 -6.84 25.12 26.21
N ASN A 53 -7.38 24.01 26.70
CA ASN A 53 -8.82 23.81 26.90
C ASN A 53 -9.70 24.06 25.66
N THR A 54 -9.14 23.92 24.46
CA THR A 54 -9.87 24.10 23.20
C THR A 54 -9.92 22.78 22.45
N ALA A 55 -11.13 22.35 22.06
CA ALA A 55 -11.29 21.16 21.23
C ALA A 55 -10.74 21.41 19.82
N THR A 56 -10.02 20.43 19.29
CA THR A 56 -9.46 20.48 17.93
C THR A 56 -9.71 19.16 17.21
N ALA A 57 -9.24 19.01 15.98
CA ALA A 57 -9.36 17.76 15.23
C ALA A 57 -8.13 17.52 14.35
N VAL A 58 -7.92 16.26 13.98
CA VAL A 58 -6.97 15.84 12.95
C VAL A 58 -7.77 15.13 11.86
N ASN A 59 -7.59 15.52 10.61
CA ASN A 59 -8.29 14.90 9.49
C ASN A 59 -7.67 13.54 9.16
N THR A 60 -8.52 12.57 8.85
CA THR A 60 -8.10 11.25 8.36
C THR A 60 -8.65 11.07 6.96
N LEU A 61 -7.78 11.02 5.96
CA LEU A 61 -8.16 10.96 4.56
C LEU A 61 -7.75 9.62 3.97
N LEU A 62 -8.64 9.01 3.20
CA LEU A 62 -8.32 7.82 2.44
C LEU A 62 -8.00 8.20 1.01
N ALA A 63 -6.74 8.05 0.64
CA ALA A 63 -6.27 8.25 -0.71
C ALA A 63 -6.56 6.98 -1.52
N GLN A 64 -7.44 7.12 -2.51
CA GLN A 64 -7.74 6.12 -3.52
C GLN A 64 -7.59 6.77 -4.92
N PRO A 65 -7.02 6.07 -5.91
CA PRO A 65 -6.95 6.56 -7.28
C PRO A 65 -8.34 6.91 -7.82
N ALA A 66 -8.42 8.05 -8.52
CA ALA A 66 -9.64 8.43 -9.23
C ALA A 66 -10.02 7.32 -10.24
N GLY A 67 -11.29 6.93 -10.27
CA GLY A 67 -11.80 5.90 -11.18
C GLY A 67 -11.72 4.46 -10.66
N ALA A 68 -11.18 4.22 -9.46
CA ALA A 68 -11.39 2.96 -8.76
C ALA A 68 -12.87 2.90 -8.33
N GLY A 69 -13.67 2.08 -9.03
CA GLY A 69 -15.14 2.09 -9.02
C GLY A 69 -15.81 2.05 -7.64
N ALA A 70 -16.29 0.89 -7.19
CA ALA A 70 -16.97 0.76 -5.90
C ALA A 70 -16.03 1.16 -4.74
N PRO A 71 -16.56 1.69 -3.62
CA PRO A 71 -15.74 1.99 -2.45
C PRO A 71 -15.03 0.71 -1.98
N LEU A 72 -13.69 0.73 -2.01
CA LEU A 72 -12.85 -0.40 -1.61
C LEU A 72 -12.84 -0.62 -0.09
N ILE A 73 -13.46 0.30 0.66
CA ILE A 73 -13.48 0.33 2.12
C ILE A 73 -14.81 -0.30 2.60
N PRO A 74 -14.76 -1.30 3.49
CA PRO A 74 -15.95 -1.84 4.11
C PRO A 74 -16.78 -0.77 4.86
N ALA A 75 -18.10 -0.89 4.84
CA ALA A 75 -19.00 0.09 5.47
C ALA A 75 -18.90 0.12 7.01
N ASP A 76 -18.39 -0.95 7.62
CA ASP A 76 -18.12 -1.08 9.06
C ASP A 76 -16.74 -0.55 9.47
N ALA A 77 -15.94 -0.05 8.51
CA ALA A 77 -14.59 0.38 8.81
C ALA A 77 -14.59 1.63 9.71
N LEU A 78 -13.70 1.63 10.70
CA LEU A 78 -13.48 2.73 11.63
C LEU A 78 -11.99 3.04 11.71
N VAL A 79 -11.68 4.32 11.86
CA VAL A 79 -10.32 4.79 12.14
C VAL A 79 -10.14 4.83 13.66
N PHE A 80 -9.14 4.11 14.15
CA PHE A 80 -8.71 4.13 15.55
C PHE A 80 -7.39 4.83 15.67
N ALA A 81 -7.22 5.62 16.73
CA ALA A 81 -5.95 6.19 17.13
C ALA A 81 -5.86 6.25 18.66
N GLN A 82 -4.67 6.52 19.17
CA GLN A 82 -4.39 6.70 20.58
C GLN A 82 -3.79 8.08 20.78
N LEU A 83 -4.27 8.80 21.81
CA LEU A 83 -3.77 10.11 22.18
C LEU A 83 -3.01 9.99 23.49
N ARG A 84 -1.75 10.42 23.47
CA ARG A 84 -0.85 10.43 24.63
C ARG A 84 -0.38 11.84 24.91
N GLY A 85 -0.11 12.14 26.18
CA GLY A 85 0.47 13.42 26.59
C GLY A 85 0.33 13.69 28.09
N PRO A 86 0.79 14.85 28.57
CA PRO A 86 0.90 15.17 29.98
C PRO A 86 -0.40 15.10 30.77
N ALA A 87 -1.54 15.40 30.14
CA ALA A 87 -2.85 15.36 30.80
C ALA A 87 -3.41 13.95 30.98
N PHE A 88 -2.79 12.92 30.40
CA PHE A 88 -3.31 11.56 30.41
C PHE A 88 -2.33 10.61 31.10
N GLY A 89 -2.77 9.95 32.18
CA GLY A 89 -1.99 8.89 32.82
C GLY A 89 -1.88 7.61 31.97
N THR A 90 -2.82 7.41 31.05
CA THR A 90 -2.85 6.30 30.07
C THR A 90 -3.30 6.82 28.70
N PRO A 91 -2.89 6.18 27.59
CA PRO A 91 -3.34 6.58 26.25
C PRO A 91 -4.86 6.58 26.12
N VAL A 92 -5.43 7.63 25.55
CA VAL A 92 -6.87 7.76 25.30
C VAL A 92 -7.19 7.27 23.89
N ALA A 93 -8.14 6.34 23.75
CA ALA A 93 -8.56 5.87 22.45
C ALA A 93 -9.47 6.90 21.77
N LEU A 94 -9.19 7.19 20.50
CA LEU A 94 -10.01 8.04 19.64
C LEU A 94 -10.51 7.23 18.46
N THR A 95 -11.74 7.50 18.04
CA THR A 95 -12.40 6.80 16.93
C THR A 95 -13.17 7.75 16.04
N ALA A 96 -13.10 7.53 14.73
CA ALA A 96 -13.89 8.27 13.73
C ALA A 96 -14.24 7.36 12.55
N ARG A 97 -15.19 7.78 11.70
CA ARG A 97 -15.39 7.11 10.42
C ARG A 97 -14.29 7.49 9.42
N PRO A 98 -14.03 6.66 8.40
CA PRO A 98 -13.18 7.01 7.28
C PRO A 98 -13.59 8.35 6.65
N ASN A 99 -12.62 9.23 6.38
CA ASN A 99 -12.85 10.59 5.85
C ASN A 99 -13.55 11.56 6.80
N GLU A 100 -13.79 11.18 8.07
CA GLU A 100 -14.22 12.10 9.10
C GLU A 100 -13.03 12.60 9.94
N PRO A 101 -13.11 13.83 10.48
CA PRO A 101 -12.11 14.34 11.40
C PRO A 101 -12.09 13.52 12.70
N LEU A 102 -10.89 13.19 13.16
CA LEU A 102 -10.66 12.61 14.46
C LEU A 102 -10.67 13.72 15.52
N ALA A 103 -11.68 13.73 16.37
CA ALA A 103 -11.84 14.76 17.39
C ALA A 103 -10.80 14.61 18.51
N ILE A 104 -10.07 15.68 18.79
CA ILE A 104 -9.15 15.79 19.91
C ILE A 104 -9.87 16.51 21.07
N PRO A 105 -10.00 15.88 22.25
CA PRO A 105 -10.67 16.49 23.39
C PRO A 105 -9.88 17.72 23.89
N PRO A 106 -10.55 18.65 24.62
CA PRO A 106 -9.87 19.78 25.25
C PRO A 106 -8.71 19.35 26.14
N LEU A 107 -7.54 19.96 25.92
CA LEU A 107 -6.31 19.60 26.62
C LEU A 107 -6.06 20.53 27.82
N ALA A 108 -6.08 19.97 29.02
CA ALA A 108 -6.00 20.73 30.27
C ALA A 108 -4.59 21.15 30.66
N LEU A 109 -3.56 20.40 30.24
CA LEU A 109 -2.16 20.70 30.53
C LEU A 109 -1.42 21.07 29.24
N THR A 110 -0.53 22.04 29.35
CA THR A 110 0.36 22.42 28.25
C THR A 110 1.48 21.40 28.10
N GLY A 111 1.85 21.07 26.87
CA GLY A 111 2.98 20.20 26.56
C GLY A 111 2.81 19.48 25.23
N LEU A 112 3.67 18.52 24.95
CA LEU A 112 3.62 17.72 23.73
C LEU A 112 2.57 16.62 23.86
N TYR A 113 1.64 16.58 22.90
CA TYR A 113 0.71 15.48 22.73
C TYR A 113 1.04 14.75 21.44
N VAL A 114 0.97 13.42 21.48
CA VAL A 114 1.28 12.56 20.35
C VAL A 114 0.05 11.72 20.03
N LEU A 115 -0.37 11.79 18.77
CA LEU A 115 -1.36 10.89 18.21
C LEU A 115 -0.63 9.69 17.60
N ASP A 116 -0.89 8.49 18.12
CA ASP A 116 -0.22 7.26 17.69
C ASP A 116 -1.21 6.14 17.33
N ASN A 117 -0.68 5.07 16.77
CA ASN A 117 -1.44 3.85 16.44
C ASN A 117 -2.68 4.13 15.55
N ILE A 118 -2.53 5.05 14.59
CA ILE A 118 -3.56 5.46 13.64
C ILE A 118 -3.76 4.31 12.66
N ARG A 119 -4.93 3.69 12.67
CA ARG A 119 -5.22 2.50 11.87
C ARG A 119 -6.67 2.44 11.45
N LEU A 120 -6.90 1.95 10.25
CA LEU A 120 -8.23 1.58 9.77
C LEU A 120 -8.52 0.13 10.16
N VAL A 121 -9.64 -0.11 10.82
CA VAL A 121 -10.08 -1.43 11.27
C VAL A 121 -11.47 -1.74 10.75
N SER A 122 -11.66 -2.93 10.20
CA SER A 122 -12.97 -3.49 9.83
C SER A 122 -13.01 -4.94 10.28
N ALA A 123 -14.16 -5.40 10.79
CA ALA A 123 -14.34 -6.75 11.35
C ALA A 123 -13.22 -7.19 12.33
N GLY A 124 -12.71 -6.25 13.15
CA GLY A 124 -11.63 -6.51 14.11
C GLY A 124 -10.22 -6.67 13.51
N ARG A 125 -10.05 -6.48 12.20
CA ARG A 125 -8.77 -6.59 11.50
C ARG A 125 -8.27 -5.22 11.05
N THR A 126 -6.99 -4.96 11.25
CA THR A 126 -6.35 -3.76 10.71
C THR A 126 -6.14 -3.90 9.21
N LEU A 127 -6.72 -2.98 8.45
CA LEU A 127 -6.59 -2.93 7.00
C LEU A 127 -5.46 -2.00 6.55
N LEU A 128 -5.38 -0.81 7.16
CA LEU A 128 -4.41 0.22 6.83
C LEU A 128 -3.85 0.84 8.12
N GLN A 129 -2.63 1.36 8.03
CA GLN A 129 -1.99 2.13 9.09
C GLN A 129 -1.53 3.47 8.53
N ALA A 130 -1.52 4.49 9.39
CA ALA A 130 -1.03 5.81 9.08
C ALA A 130 -0.10 6.31 10.17
N VAL A 131 0.71 7.28 9.81
CA VAL A 131 1.57 8.05 10.70
C VAL A 131 1.10 9.50 10.62
N PRO A 132 1.11 10.25 11.73
CA PRO A 132 0.86 11.69 11.70
C PRO A 132 1.86 12.41 10.79
#